data_AF-A0A0M3KBB8-F1
#
_entry.id   AF-A0A0M3KBB8-F1
#
_cell.length_a   1.000
_cell.length_b   1.000
_cell.length_c   1.000
_cell.angle_alpha   90.00
_cell.angle_beta   90.00
_cell.angle_gamma   90.00
#
_symmetry.space_group_name_H-M   'P 1'
#
loop_
_entity.id
_entity.type
_entity.pdbx_description
1 polymer ?
#
loop_
_entity_poly.entity_id
_entity_poly.type
_entity_poly.pdbx_seq_one_letter_code
_entity_poly.pdbx_strand_id
1 'polypeptide(L)'
;MSKNCYFQSGPSEGSLWLATIKALLCGRVALYLLSLTTIGFGAGIIFGFLFWHLQDFGGSPTLFGVASVINHGSEIAAYFFCFRFINHFGHSKIMYFCLAANVFRFLFISLLTNPWMVLPLQALQGITLATCWASASSYISLISPPQLKSTAQTLCMLLFHGIGKGFGSIVGGFIIASVGTRMTFQIYSAIAFIVLVLNVGFNRLFKSDGVKYSQNFENEEDDDIPATLSEFCLKIIISVY
;
A
#
# COMPACT_ATOMS: atom_id res chain seq x y z
N MET A 1 40.43 8.01 -36.81
CA MET A 1 41.14 7.28 -35.73
C MET A 1 40.63 7.85 -34.41
N SER A 2 39.98 6.99 -33.62
CA SER A 2 39.20 7.28 -32.42
C SER A 2 40.02 7.90 -31.27
N LYS A 3 39.40 8.81 -30.50
CA LYS A 3 39.16 8.71 -29.03
C LYS A 3 38.93 10.10 -28.40
N ASN A 4 37.72 10.34 -27.90
CA ASN A 4 37.46 10.64 -26.48
C ASN A 4 36.00 11.05 -26.28
N CYS A 5 35.17 10.02 -26.09
CA CYS A 5 33.87 10.14 -25.46
C CYS A 5 34.13 10.39 -23.98
N TYR A 6 33.94 11.64 -23.51
CA TYR A 6 33.86 11.92 -22.09
C TYR A 6 32.58 11.25 -21.56
N PHE A 7 32.70 10.04 -21.03
CA PHE A 7 31.76 9.55 -20.04
C PHE A 7 31.89 10.49 -18.84
N GLN A 8 31.02 11.50 -18.76
CA GLN A 8 30.65 12.05 -17.46
C GLN A 8 30.09 10.86 -16.68
N SER A 9 30.87 10.33 -15.74
CA SER A 9 30.38 9.36 -14.78
C SER A 9 29.27 10.05 -14.00
N GLY A 10 28.02 9.78 -14.38
CA GLY A 10 26.89 10.01 -13.51
C GLY A 10 27.18 9.39 -12.13
N PRO A 11 26.54 9.88 -11.06
CA PRO A 11 26.73 9.34 -9.72
C PRO A 11 26.68 7.81 -9.78
N SER A 12 27.68 7.13 -9.19
CA SER A 12 27.75 5.67 -9.22
C SER A 12 26.42 5.10 -8.73
N GLU A 13 25.92 4.01 -9.34
CA GLU A 13 24.62 3.45 -8.96
C GLU A 13 24.49 3.25 -7.44
N GLY A 14 25.56 2.83 -6.76
CA GLY A 14 25.61 2.72 -5.30
C GLY A 14 25.36 4.04 -4.55
N SER A 15 25.87 5.17 -5.05
CA SER A 15 25.61 6.50 -4.47
C SER A 15 24.15 6.95 -4.66
N LEU A 16 23.51 6.51 -5.75
CA LEU A 16 22.10 6.79 -6.06
C LEU A 16 21.14 6.10 -5.07
N TRP A 17 21.40 4.82 -4.76
CA TRP A 17 20.63 4.04 -3.80
C TRP A 17 20.73 4.61 -2.38
N LEU A 18 21.94 4.94 -1.94
CA LEU A 18 22.17 5.53 -0.61
C LEU A 18 21.49 6.89 -0.45
N ALA A 19 21.55 7.74 -1.48
CA ALA A 19 20.86 9.02 -1.49
C ALA A 19 19.34 8.85 -1.41
N THR A 20 18.78 7.89 -2.15
CA THR A 20 17.35 7.59 -2.13
C THR A 20 16.90 7.06 -0.76
N ILE A 21 17.64 6.11 -0.17
CA ILE A 21 17.34 5.57 1.15
C ILE A 21 17.36 6.68 2.21
N LYS A 22 18.38 7.54 2.20
CA LYS A 22 18.48 8.65 3.15
C LYS A 22 17.33 9.65 2.98
N ALA A 23 16.90 9.93 1.75
CA ALA A 23 15.76 10.80 1.46
C ALA A 23 14.43 10.18 1.93
N LEU A 24 14.24 8.88 1.72
CA LEU A 24 13.04 8.16 2.14
C LEU A 24 12.96 7.93 3.66
N LEU A 25 14.10 7.91 4.35
CA LEU A 25 14.19 7.82 5.80
C LEU A 25 13.94 9.16 6.52
N CYS A 26 13.61 10.23 5.79
CA CYS A 26 13.10 11.46 6.40
C CYS A 26 11.82 11.14 7.18
N GLY A 27 11.69 11.60 8.43
CA GLY A 27 10.70 11.09 9.39
C GLY A 27 9.26 10.99 8.87
N ARG A 28 8.80 11.94 8.04
CA ARG A 28 7.47 11.92 7.42
C ARG A 28 7.30 10.79 6.40
N VAL A 29 8.26 10.65 5.50
CA VAL A 29 8.25 9.65 4.44
C VAL A 29 8.47 8.26 5.05
N ALA A 30 9.33 8.17 6.06
CA ALA A 30 9.56 6.94 6.82
C ALA A 30 8.28 6.44 7.50
N LEU A 31 7.48 7.32 8.13
CA LEU A 31 6.21 6.95 8.75
C LEU A 31 5.13 6.54 7.72
N TYR A 32 5.11 7.20 6.56
CA TYR A 32 4.24 6.82 5.45
C TYR A 32 4.61 5.43 4.91
N LEU A 33 5.91 5.17 4.69
CA LEU A 33 6.43 3.88 4.25
C LEU A 33 6.27 2.78 5.30
N LEU A 34 6.38 3.12 6.59
CA LEU A 34 6.05 2.22 7.69
C LEU A 34 4.58 1.80 7.62
N SER A 35 3.67 2.76 7.45
CA SER A 35 2.23 2.49 7.27
C SER A 35 1.95 1.56 6.10
N LEU A 36 2.58 1.85 4.95
CA LEU A 36 2.49 1.02 3.75
C LEU A 36 2.97 -0.40 4.03
N THR A 37 4.14 -0.54 4.66
CA THR A 37 4.74 -1.85 4.99
C THR A 37 3.86 -2.62 5.98
N THR A 38 3.28 -1.94 6.98
CA THR A 38 2.33 -2.55 7.93
C THR A 38 1.10 -3.08 7.21
N ILE A 39 0.50 -2.32 6.30
CA ILE A 39 -0.64 -2.79 5.48
C ILE A 39 -0.23 -4.00 4.64
N GLY A 40 0.93 -3.94 3.99
CA GLY A 40 1.50 -5.07 3.24
C GLY A 40 1.67 -6.31 4.10
N PHE A 41 2.17 -6.17 5.33
CA PHE A 41 2.35 -7.25 6.28
C PHE A 41 1.03 -7.96 6.62
N GLY A 42 -0.04 -7.20 6.86
CA GLY A 42 -1.36 -7.76 7.05
C GLY A 42 -1.89 -8.46 5.79
N ALA A 43 -1.68 -7.85 4.62
CA ALA A 43 -2.07 -8.49 3.37
C ALA A 43 -1.37 -9.84 3.16
N GLY A 44 -0.10 -9.97 3.56
CA GLY A 44 0.62 -11.25 3.60
C GLY A 44 -0.02 -12.29 4.52
N ILE A 45 -0.24 -11.93 5.79
CA ILE A 45 -0.92 -12.80 6.77
C ILE A 45 -2.25 -13.32 6.21
N ILE A 46 -3.08 -12.43 5.67
CA ILE A 46 -4.40 -12.80 5.16
C ILE A 46 -4.31 -13.66 3.90
N PHE A 47 -3.36 -13.35 3.01
CA PHE A 47 -3.14 -14.15 1.81
C PHE A 47 -2.76 -15.60 2.16
N GLY A 48 -1.93 -15.81 3.18
CA GLY A 48 -1.55 -17.16 3.62
C GLY A 48 -2.60 -17.89 4.44
N PHE A 49 -3.33 -17.19 5.32
CA PHE A 49 -4.03 -17.84 6.44
C PHE A 49 -5.52 -17.53 6.55
N LEU A 50 -6.10 -16.65 5.73
CA LEU A 50 -7.52 -16.33 5.82
C LEU A 50 -8.41 -17.56 5.58
N PHE A 51 -8.17 -18.30 4.51
CA PHE A 51 -9.00 -19.46 4.18
C PHE A 51 -8.82 -20.60 5.18
N TRP A 52 -7.61 -20.78 5.70
CA TRP A 52 -7.39 -21.70 6.82
C TRP A 52 -8.20 -21.27 8.04
N HIS A 53 -8.13 -19.99 8.43
CA HIS A 53 -8.93 -19.46 9.53
C HIS A 53 -10.44 -19.71 9.35
N LEU A 54 -10.99 -19.48 8.15
CA LEU A 54 -12.40 -19.76 7.87
C LEU A 54 -12.73 -21.25 7.93
N GLN A 55 -11.80 -22.11 7.47
CA GLN A 55 -11.97 -23.56 7.49
C GLN A 55 -12.12 -24.10 8.92
N ASP A 56 -11.41 -23.50 9.89
CA ASP A 56 -11.45 -23.89 11.32
C ASP A 56 -12.87 -23.85 11.91
N PHE A 57 -13.80 -23.08 11.33
CA PHE A 57 -15.18 -22.98 11.79
C PHE A 57 -16.23 -23.20 10.67
N GLY A 58 -15.88 -23.99 9.64
CA GLY A 58 -16.84 -24.50 8.67
C GLY A 58 -16.91 -23.76 7.33
N GLY A 59 -15.89 -22.97 6.98
CA GLY A 59 -15.76 -22.35 5.66
C GLY A 59 -15.59 -23.39 4.54
N SER A 60 -16.37 -23.26 3.47
CA SER A 60 -16.32 -24.18 2.32
C SER A 60 -15.41 -23.65 1.20
N PRO A 61 -14.90 -24.53 0.31
CA PRO A 61 -14.12 -24.09 -0.87
C PRO A 61 -14.87 -23.11 -1.78
N THR A 62 -16.21 -23.28 -1.91
CA THR A 62 -17.06 -22.35 -2.66
C THR A 62 -17.00 -20.94 -2.08
N LEU A 63 -17.04 -20.80 -0.75
CA LEU A 63 -16.90 -19.52 -0.09
C LEU A 63 -15.54 -18.87 -0.38
N PHE A 64 -14.45 -19.64 -0.41
CA PHE A 64 -13.11 -19.11 -0.70
C PHE A 64 -13.02 -18.55 -2.13
N GLY A 65 -13.64 -19.25 -3.09
CA GLY A 65 -13.75 -18.78 -4.47
C GLY A 65 -14.54 -17.47 -4.56
N VAL A 66 -15.73 -17.42 -3.95
CA VAL A 66 -16.58 -16.21 -3.93
C VAL A 66 -15.86 -15.04 -3.25
N ALA A 67 -15.23 -15.29 -2.10
CA ALA A 67 -14.42 -14.30 -1.37
C ALA A 67 -13.26 -13.75 -2.21
N SER A 68 -12.62 -14.60 -3.02
CA SER A 68 -11.54 -14.20 -3.92
C SER A 68 -12.04 -13.32 -5.06
N VAL A 69 -13.16 -13.70 -5.69
CA VAL A 69 -13.78 -12.90 -6.76
C VAL A 69 -14.21 -11.54 -6.24
N ILE A 70 -14.85 -11.47 -5.07
CA ILE A 70 -15.25 -10.20 -4.46
C ILE A 70 -14.02 -9.33 -4.15
N ASN A 71 -12.97 -9.91 -3.59
CA ASN A 71 -11.74 -9.18 -3.29
C ASN A 71 -11.15 -8.54 -4.56
N HIS A 72 -10.82 -9.35 -5.58
CA HIS A 72 -10.18 -8.83 -6.80
C HIS A 72 -11.13 -7.97 -7.64
N GLY A 73 -12.42 -8.30 -7.69
CA GLY A 73 -13.43 -7.49 -8.37
C GLY A 73 -13.57 -6.11 -7.74
N SER A 74 -13.62 -6.02 -6.40
CA SER A 74 -13.65 -4.74 -5.68
C SER A 74 -12.34 -3.96 -5.81
N GLU A 75 -11.20 -4.64 -5.90
CA GLU A 75 -9.89 -4.03 -6.13
C GLU A 75 -9.84 -3.35 -7.50
N ILE A 76 -10.23 -4.06 -8.57
CA ILE A 76 -10.33 -3.52 -9.93
C ILE A 76 -11.29 -2.33 -9.95
N ALA A 77 -12.47 -2.48 -9.36
CA ALA A 77 -13.45 -1.38 -9.28
C ALA A 77 -12.87 -0.16 -8.57
N ALA A 78 -12.16 -0.34 -7.46
CA ALA A 78 -11.57 0.74 -6.69
C ALA A 78 -10.48 1.50 -7.45
N TYR A 79 -9.69 0.83 -8.30
CA TYR A 79 -8.68 1.50 -9.13
C TYR A 79 -9.29 2.55 -10.07
N PHE A 80 -10.53 2.38 -10.55
CA PHE A 80 -11.20 3.40 -11.36
C PHE A 80 -11.50 4.70 -10.59
N PHE A 81 -11.66 4.62 -9.27
CA PHE A 81 -12.06 5.76 -8.43
C PHE A 81 -10.93 6.32 -7.57
N CYS A 82 -9.82 5.59 -7.41
CA CYS A 82 -8.75 5.95 -6.46
C CYS A 82 -8.16 7.33 -6.71
N PHE A 83 -8.05 7.77 -7.97
CA PHE A 83 -7.57 9.11 -8.33
C PHE A 83 -8.44 10.22 -7.72
N ARG A 84 -9.78 10.09 -7.80
CA ARG A 84 -10.71 11.08 -7.21
C ARG A 84 -10.57 11.13 -5.69
N PHE A 85 -10.41 9.97 -5.05
CA PHE A 85 -10.17 9.91 -3.60
C PHE A 85 -8.86 10.61 -3.23
N ILE A 86 -7.76 10.32 -3.95
CA ILE A 86 -6.43 10.90 -3.68
C ILE A 86 -6.44 12.41 -3.81
N ASN A 87 -7.04 12.95 -4.87
CA ASN A 87 -7.09 14.40 -5.06
C ASN A 87 -7.97 15.09 -4.01
N HIS A 88 -9.05 14.45 -3.58
CA HIS A 88 -9.97 15.06 -2.62
C HIS A 88 -9.41 15.05 -1.17
N PHE A 89 -8.87 13.92 -0.71
CA PHE A 89 -8.44 13.76 0.68
C PHE A 89 -6.94 13.98 0.91
N GLY A 90 -6.12 13.80 -0.12
CA GLY A 90 -4.66 13.79 -0.04
C GLY A 90 -4.10 12.46 0.45
N HIS A 91 -2.83 12.19 0.10
CA HIS A 91 -2.15 10.91 0.34
C HIS A 91 -2.08 10.52 1.82
N SER A 92 -1.80 11.46 2.72
CA SER A 92 -1.67 11.18 4.15
C SER A 92 -3.00 10.73 4.78
N LYS A 93 -4.12 11.40 4.46
CA LYS A 93 -5.42 11.03 5.02
C LYS A 93 -5.91 9.69 4.49
N ILE A 94 -5.65 9.40 3.21
CA ILE A 94 -5.93 8.09 2.62
C ILE A 94 -5.15 7.00 3.32
N MET A 95 -3.86 7.22 3.60
CA MET A 95 -3.08 6.22 4.32
C MET A 95 -3.65 5.92 5.71
N TYR A 96 -4.15 6.94 6.42
CA TYR A 96 -4.85 6.74 7.71
C TYR A 96 -6.15 5.95 7.55
N PHE A 97 -6.93 6.25 6.51
CA PHE A 97 -8.14 5.51 6.18
C PHE A 97 -7.83 4.04 5.90
N CYS A 98 -6.82 3.75 5.07
CA CYS A 98 -6.41 2.39 4.75
C CYS A 98 -5.94 1.61 5.99
N LEU A 99 -5.14 2.26 6.87
CA LEU A 99 -4.74 1.67 8.15
C LEU A 99 -5.95 1.38 9.05
N ALA A 100 -6.87 2.33 9.20
CA ALA A 100 -8.08 2.16 10.02
C ALA A 100 -8.99 1.05 9.48
N ALA A 101 -9.19 1.00 8.16
CA ALA A 101 -9.92 -0.08 7.49
C ALA A 101 -9.27 -1.44 7.76
N ASN A 102 -7.94 -1.50 7.76
CA ASN A 102 -7.23 -2.75 8.03
C ASN A 102 -7.31 -3.17 9.51
N VAL A 103 -7.20 -2.23 10.45
CA VAL A 103 -7.43 -2.47 11.90
C VAL A 103 -8.82 -3.05 12.13
N PHE A 104 -9.84 -2.37 11.61
CA PHE A 104 -11.23 -2.81 11.66
C PHE A 104 -11.36 -4.21 11.08
N ARG A 105 -10.85 -4.42 9.87
CA ARG A 105 -10.98 -5.69 9.17
C ARG A 105 -10.39 -6.86 9.96
N PHE A 106 -9.15 -6.73 10.44
CA PHE A 106 -8.50 -7.79 11.20
C PHE A 106 -9.20 -8.08 12.53
N LEU A 107 -9.68 -7.04 13.22
CA LEU A 107 -10.45 -7.21 14.44
C LEU A 107 -11.75 -7.96 14.16
N PHE A 108 -12.51 -7.54 13.14
CA PHE A 108 -13.78 -8.18 12.79
C PHE A 108 -13.59 -9.61 12.28
N ILE A 109 -12.58 -9.89 11.45
CA ILE A 109 -12.25 -11.26 11.02
C ILE A 109 -11.98 -12.14 12.24
N SER A 110 -11.20 -11.66 13.22
CA SER A 110 -10.88 -12.43 14.43
C SER A 110 -12.10 -12.82 15.27
N LEU A 111 -13.19 -12.06 15.17
CA LEU A 111 -14.44 -12.26 15.92
C LEU A 111 -15.51 -13.02 15.13
N LEU A 112 -15.22 -13.42 13.89
CA LEU A 112 -16.18 -14.14 13.07
C LEU A 112 -16.49 -15.52 13.64
N THR A 113 -17.78 -15.82 13.67
CA THR A 113 -18.33 -17.16 13.96
C THR A 113 -19.07 -17.73 12.75
N ASN A 114 -19.61 -16.87 11.87
CA ASN A 114 -20.19 -17.27 10.59
C ASN A 114 -19.21 -16.95 9.45
N PRO A 115 -18.75 -17.96 8.68
CA PRO A 115 -17.69 -17.76 7.69
C PRO A 115 -18.15 -16.89 6.51
N TRP A 116 -19.44 -16.85 6.20
CA TRP A 116 -19.99 -16.02 5.11
C TRP A 116 -19.92 -14.52 5.38
N MET A 117 -19.76 -14.10 6.64
CA MET A 117 -19.61 -12.69 6.99
C MET A 117 -18.26 -12.11 6.56
N VAL A 118 -17.33 -12.93 6.05
CA VAL A 118 -16.05 -12.47 5.50
C VAL A 118 -16.22 -11.70 4.18
N LEU A 119 -17.30 -11.93 3.42
CA LEU A 119 -17.50 -11.37 2.09
C LEU A 119 -17.43 -9.82 2.04
N PRO A 120 -18.15 -9.06 2.89
CA PRO A 120 -18.00 -7.60 2.93
C PRO A 120 -16.60 -7.16 3.34
N LEU A 121 -15.92 -7.93 4.21
CA LEU A 121 -14.55 -7.64 4.64
C LEU A 121 -13.54 -7.85 3.50
N GLN A 122 -13.82 -8.77 2.58
CA GLN A 122 -13.03 -8.97 1.36
C GLN A 122 -13.25 -7.86 0.33
N ALA A 123 -14.47 -7.34 0.21
CA ALA A 123 -14.71 -6.15 -0.61
C ALA A 123 -13.94 -4.93 -0.06
N LEU A 124 -13.96 -4.74 1.27
CA LEU A 124 -13.19 -3.69 1.93
C LEU A 124 -11.68 -3.86 1.70
N GLN A 125 -11.19 -5.11 1.69
CA GLN A 125 -9.79 -5.42 1.44
C GLN A 125 -9.34 -5.00 0.04
N GLY A 126 -10.10 -5.37 -1.00
CA GLY A 126 -9.77 -4.98 -2.36
C GLY A 126 -9.70 -3.47 -2.54
N ILE A 127 -10.70 -2.74 -2.00
CA ILE A 127 -10.72 -1.28 -2.01
C ILE A 127 -9.50 -0.69 -1.28
N THR A 128 -9.18 -1.23 -0.10
CA THR A 128 -8.08 -0.76 0.74
C THR A 128 -6.73 -0.98 0.04
N LEU A 129 -6.53 -2.14 -0.57
CA LEU A 129 -5.28 -2.47 -1.29
C LEU A 129 -5.08 -1.57 -2.50
N ALA A 130 -6.10 -1.44 -3.36
CA ALA A 130 -6.03 -0.57 -4.54
C ALA A 130 -5.71 0.88 -4.16
N THR A 131 -6.45 1.42 -3.18
CA THR A 131 -6.30 2.81 -2.75
C THR A 131 -4.95 3.05 -2.06
N CYS A 132 -4.52 2.11 -1.22
CA CYS A 132 -3.22 2.17 -0.54
C CYS A 132 -2.06 2.16 -1.55
N TRP A 133 -2.09 1.22 -2.50
CA TRP A 133 -1.05 1.09 -3.51
C TRP A 133 -0.99 2.31 -4.44
N ALA A 134 -2.14 2.74 -4.96
CA ALA A 134 -2.24 3.93 -5.81
C ALA A 134 -1.74 5.19 -5.09
N SER A 135 -2.14 5.38 -3.83
CA SER A 135 -1.66 6.50 -3.01
C SER A 135 -0.15 6.40 -2.78
N ALA A 136 0.38 5.23 -2.43
CA ALA A 136 1.81 5.07 -2.20
C ALA A 136 2.66 5.33 -3.45
N SER A 137 2.29 4.72 -4.57
CA SER A 137 3.01 4.93 -5.83
C SER A 137 2.94 6.40 -6.29
N SER A 138 1.79 7.04 -6.17
CA SER A 138 1.64 8.47 -6.47
C SER A 138 2.49 9.34 -5.53
N TYR A 139 2.42 9.12 -4.22
CA TYR A 139 3.16 9.89 -3.22
C TYR A 139 4.67 9.82 -3.45
N ILE A 140 5.20 8.60 -3.62
CA ILE A 140 6.64 8.38 -3.84
C ILE A 140 7.10 9.01 -5.17
N SER A 141 6.29 8.95 -6.22
CA SER A 141 6.60 9.61 -7.49
C SER A 141 6.66 11.14 -7.38
N LEU A 142 5.82 11.73 -6.53
CA LEU A 142 5.74 13.18 -6.35
C LEU A 142 6.92 13.74 -5.55
N ILE A 143 7.34 13.05 -4.49
CA ILE A 143 8.43 13.52 -3.62
C ILE A 143 9.82 13.19 -4.17
N SER A 144 9.90 12.30 -5.15
CA SER A 144 11.18 11.85 -5.71
C SER A 144 11.62 12.74 -6.87
N PRO A 145 12.88 13.20 -6.89
CA PRO A 145 13.42 13.93 -8.04
C PRO A 145 13.42 13.02 -9.28
N PRO A 146 13.30 13.57 -10.50
CA PRO A 146 13.13 12.79 -11.73
C PRO A 146 14.16 11.66 -11.91
N GLN A 147 15.41 11.89 -11.51
CA GLN A 147 16.51 10.93 -11.62
C GLN A 147 16.41 9.75 -10.64
N LEU A 148 15.64 9.89 -9.55
CA LEU A 148 15.48 8.88 -8.49
C LEU A 148 14.12 8.18 -8.51
N LYS A 149 13.18 8.63 -9.35
CA LYS A 149 11.79 8.12 -9.35
C LYS A 149 11.73 6.59 -9.49
N SER A 150 12.48 6.02 -10.43
CA SER A 150 12.51 4.57 -10.66
C SER A 150 13.02 3.83 -9.42
N THR A 151 14.16 4.24 -8.86
CA THR A 151 14.73 3.65 -7.64
C THR A 151 13.78 3.76 -6.45
N ALA A 152 13.12 4.91 -6.28
CA ALA A 152 12.17 5.12 -5.19
C ALA A 152 10.91 4.24 -5.34
N GLN A 153 10.39 4.05 -6.56
CA GLN A 153 9.30 3.11 -6.83
C GLN A 153 9.72 1.66 -6.55
N THR A 154 10.92 1.27 -6.93
CA THR A 154 11.45 -0.07 -6.62
C THR A 154 11.55 -0.29 -5.12
N LEU A 155 11.99 0.71 -4.34
CA LEU A 155 11.98 0.63 -2.88
C LEU A 155 10.56 0.56 -2.31
N CYS A 156 9.62 1.31 -2.87
CA CYS A 156 8.20 1.25 -2.48
C CYS A 156 7.60 -0.15 -2.73
N MET A 157 7.87 -0.74 -3.90
CA MET A 157 7.49 -2.12 -4.26
C MET A 157 8.10 -3.13 -3.30
N LEU A 158 9.40 -3.02 -3.03
CA LEU A 158 10.13 -3.90 -2.12
C LEU A 158 9.54 -3.86 -0.71
N LEU A 159 9.21 -2.66 -0.20
CA LEU A 159 8.63 -2.49 1.12
C LEU A 159 7.22 -3.06 1.20
N PHE A 160 6.37 -2.85 0.19
CA PHE A 160 4.99 -3.32 0.24
C PHE A 160 4.84 -4.81 -0.07
N HIS A 161 5.39 -5.27 -1.20
CA HIS A 161 5.25 -6.64 -1.67
C HIS A 161 6.28 -7.59 -1.05
N GLY A 162 7.54 -7.16 -0.94
CA GLY A 162 8.62 -7.97 -0.38
C GLY A 162 8.54 -8.05 1.15
N ILE A 163 8.91 -6.97 1.81
CA ILE A 163 8.99 -6.89 3.28
C ILE A 163 7.60 -6.87 3.92
N GLY A 164 6.61 -6.24 3.28
CA GLY A 164 5.24 -6.29 3.74
C GLY A 164 4.67 -7.68 3.53
N LYS A 165 4.14 -7.96 2.33
CA LYS A 165 3.40 -9.20 2.06
C LYS A 165 4.23 -10.46 2.27
N GLY A 166 5.45 -10.51 1.71
CA GLY A 166 6.31 -11.70 1.79
C GLY A 166 6.66 -12.08 3.23
N PHE A 167 7.29 -11.18 3.97
CA PHE A 167 7.64 -11.45 5.38
C PHE A 167 6.41 -11.56 6.27
N GLY A 168 5.32 -10.84 5.99
CA GLY A 168 4.05 -10.96 6.72
C GLY A 168 3.50 -12.37 6.70
N SER A 169 3.54 -13.05 5.55
CA SER A 169 3.14 -14.46 5.44
C SER A 169 4.06 -15.39 6.26
N ILE A 170 5.38 -15.18 6.19
CA ILE A 170 6.34 -16.04 6.89
C ILE A 170 6.22 -15.88 8.41
N VAL A 171 6.34 -14.65 8.91
CA VAL A 171 6.25 -14.34 10.34
C VAL A 171 4.85 -14.65 10.86
N GLY A 172 3.81 -14.32 10.09
CA GLY A 172 2.42 -14.68 10.39
C GLY A 172 2.24 -16.17 10.61
N GLY A 173 2.85 -17.01 9.77
CA GLY A 173 2.81 -18.46 9.91
C GLY A 173 3.42 -18.97 11.21
N PHE A 174 4.58 -18.43 11.61
CA PHE A 174 5.20 -18.78 12.89
C PHE A 174 4.33 -18.36 14.09
N ILE A 175 3.74 -17.16 14.05
CA ILE A 175 2.86 -16.69 15.13
C ILE A 175 1.59 -17.55 15.18
N ILE A 176 0.96 -17.84 14.04
CA ILE A 176 -0.23 -18.68 13.96
C ILE A 176 0.03 -20.09 14.48
N ALA A 177 1.20 -20.66 14.20
CA ALA A 177 1.58 -21.97 14.73
C ALA A 177 1.67 -22.01 16.26
N SER A 178 1.91 -20.86 16.92
CA SER A 178 2.06 -20.78 18.38
C SER A 178 0.78 -20.36 19.11
N VAL A 179 0.05 -19.36 18.61
CA VAL A 179 -1.11 -18.76 19.30
C VAL A 179 -2.43 -18.86 18.51
N GLY A 180 -2.39 -19.46 17.31
CA GLY A 180 -3.55 -19.60 16.43
C GLY A 180 -3.90 -18.36 15.62
N THR A 181 -4.84 -18.53 14.70
CA THR A 181 -5.27 -17.51 13.72
C THR A 181 -5.96 -16.31 14.37
N ARG A 182 -6.91 -16.54 15.28
CA ARG A 182 -7.67 -15.48 15.97
C ARG A 182 -6.77 -14.50 16.72
N MET A 183 -5.89 -15.02 17.59
CA MET A 183 -4.98 -14.20 18.39
C MET A 183 -3.99 -13.45 17.50
N THR A 184 -3.49 -14.09 16.45
CA THR A 184 -2.60 -13.43 15.47
C THR A 184 -3.27 -12.23 14.82
N PHE A 185 -4.53 -12.35 14.40
CA PHE A 185 -5.26 -11.26 13.78
C PHE A 185 -5.50 -10.10 14.76
N GLN A 186 -5.75 -10.39 16.03
CA GLN A 186 -5.89 -9.37 17.09
C GLN A 186 -4.56 -8.66 17.38
N ILE A 187 -3.45 -9.41 17.49
CA ILE A 187 -2.10 -8.85 17.68
C ILE A 187 -1.76 -7.92 16.51
N TYR A 188 -2.00 -8.38 15.27
CA TYR A 188 -1.77 -7.54 14.09
C TYR A 188 -2.65 -6.27 14.13
N SER A 189 -3.94 -6.40 14.46
CA SER A 189 -4.85 -5.26 14.59
C SER A 189 -4.35 -4.24 15.60
N ALA A 190 -3.85 -4.68 16.76
CA ALA A 190 -3.24 -3.82 17.77
C ALA A 190 -1.98 -3.11 17.25
N ILE A 191 -1.08 -3.83 16.56
CA ILE A 191 0.13 -3.24 15.95
C ILE A 191 -0.26 -2.18 14.90
N ALA A 192 -1.19 -2.50 14.01
CA ALA A 192 -1.66 -1.57 12.98
C ALA A 192 -2.33 -0.34 13.59
N PHE A 193 -3.06 -0.49 14.70
CA PHE A 193 -3.65 0.62 15.44
C PHE A 193 -2.59 1.53 16.08
N ILE A 194 -1.53 0.96 16.66
CA ILE A 194 -0.40 1.72 17.19
C ILE A 194 0.26 2.53 16.06
N VAL A 195 0.51 1.92 14.90
CA VAL A 195 1.08 2.61 13.74
C VAL A 195 0.18 3.75 13.26
N LEU A 196 -1.14 3.55 13.25
CA LEU A 196 -2.11 4.60 12.94
C LEU A 196 -2.02 5.77 13.92
N VAL A 197 -2.01 5.50 15.23
CA VAL A 197 -1.92 6.53 16.27
C VAL A 197 -0.60 7.30 16.17
N LEU A 198 0.52 6.60 15.94
CA LEU A 198 1.83 7.23 15.73
C LEU A 198 1.82 8.16 14.51
N ASN A 199 1.25 7.72 13.39
CA ASN A 199 1.15 8.51 12.16
C ASN A 199 0.28 9.75 12.33
N VAL A 200 -0.89 9.60 12.97
CA VAL A 200 -1.79 10.72 13.25
C VAL A 200 -1.18 11.68 14.26
N GLY A 201 -0.57 11.17 15.33
CA GLY A 201 0.10 11.94 16.37
C GLY A 201 1.26 12.76 15.82
N PHE A 202 2.15 12.14 15.03
CA PHE A 202 3.25 12.81 14.38
C PHE A 202 2.77 13.93 13.44
N ASN A 203 1.74 13.67 12.64
CA ASN A 203 1.19 14.67 11.73
C ASN A 203 0.50 15.84 12.46
N ARG A 204 -0.10 15.60 13.63
CA ARG A 204 -0.70 16.66 14.47
C ARG A 204 0.36 17.52 15.18
N LEU A 205 1.45 16.90 15.63
CA LEU A 205 2.53 17.58 16.35
C LEU A 205 3.42 18.39 15.40
N PHE A 206 3.77 17.84 14.24
CA PHE A 206 4.60 18.50 13.23
C PHE A 206 3.71 19.10 12.13
N LYS A 207 2.79 19.99 12.53
CA LYS A 207 1.87 20.71 11.63
C LYS A 207 2.68 21.57 10.66
N SER A 208 3.00 21.05 9.47
CA SER A 208 3.59 21.83 8.38
C SER A 208 3.05 21.28 7.08
N ASP A 209 2.54 22.21 6.26
CA ASP A 209 1.82 22.07 5.00
C ASP A 209 1.96 20.69 4.35
N GLY A 210 0.81 19.99 4.28
CA GLY A 210 0.72 18.79 3.47
C GLY A 210 1.27 19.10 2.08
N VAL A 211 1.97 18.13 1.48
CA VAL A 211 2.31 18.18 0.07
C VAL A 211 0.98 18.23 -0.68
N LYS A 212 0.46 19.45 -0.84
CA LYS A 212 -0.62 19.75 -1.75
C LYS A 212 -0.05 19.47 -3.12
N TYR A 213 -0.84 18.80 -3.94
CA TYR A 213 -0.62 18.71 -5.37
C TYR A 213 -0.17 20.09 -5.85
N SER A 214 1.06 20.24 -6.32
CA SER A 214 1.47 21.50 -6.95
C SER A 214 0.62 21.61 -8.20
N GLN A 215 -0.30 22.59 -8.24
CA GLN A 215 -1.11 22.98 -9.39
C GLN A 215 -0.26 23.49 -10.58
N ASN A 216 0.98 23.06 -10.73
CA ASN A 216 1.77 23.35 -11.93
C ASN A 216 1.36 22.48 -13.14
N PHE A 217 0.17 21.87 -13.11
CA PHE A 217 -0.49 21.27 -14.27
C PHE A 217 -1.75 22.04 -14.72
N GLU A 218 -2.13 23.13 -14.03
CA GLU A 218 -3.33 23.92 -14.39
C GLU A 218 -3.02 25.22 -15.15
N ASN A 219 -1.73 25.54 -15.39
CA ASN A 219 -1.34 26.75 -16.12
C ASN A 219 -0.68 26.47 -17.49
N GLU A 220 -0.71 25.23 -17.97
CA GLU A 220 -0.51 24.93 -19.40
C GLU A 220 -1.82 24.37 -19.95
N GLU A 221 -2.67 25.34 -20.27
CA GLU A 221 -3.62 25.37 -21.40
C GLU A 221 -4.87 24.45 -21.36
N ASP A 222 -6.02 25.13 -21.30
CA ASP A 222 -7.21 24.81 -22.08
C ASP A 222 -6.83 24.17 -23.42
N ASP A 223 -6.81 22.83 -23.50
CA ASP A 223 -7.15 22.03 -24.68
C ASP A 223 -7.05 20.54 -24.30
N ASP A 224 -8.18 19.84 -24.42
CA ASP A 224 -8.35 18.38 -24.33
C ASP A 224 -7.77 17.64 -23.09
N ILE A 225 -8.67 16.97 -22.35
CA ILE A 225 -8.32 15.96 -21.34
C ILE A 225 -7.31 14.97 -21.96
N PRO A 226 -6.02 14.98 -21.57
CA PRO A 226 -5.06 14.16 -22.27
C PRO A 226 -5.24 12.72 -21.81
N ALA A 227 -5.26 11.80 -22.76
CA ALA A 227 -5.33 10.34 -22.58
C ALA A 227 -4.20 9.73 -21.72
N THR A 228 -3.37 10.54 -21.07
CA THR A 228 -2.16 10.19 -20.33
C THR A 228 -2.42 9.78 -18.87
N LEU A 229 -3.47 10.30 -18.21
CA LEU A 229 -3.81 9.94 -16.82
C LEU A 229 -4.56 8.61 -16.71
N SER A 230 -5.42 8.30 -17.69
CA SER A 230 -6.03 6.98 -17.83
C SER A 230 -4.95 5.94 -18.18
N GLU A 231 -4.01 6.27 -19.07
CA GLU A 231 -2.85 5.43 -19.38
C GLU A 231 -1.97 5.14 -18.16
N PHE A 232 -1.74 6.11 -17.27
CA PHE A 232 -0.92 5.89 -16.08
C PHE A 232 -1.58 4.90 -15.11
N CYS A 233 -2.90 5.04 -14.88
CA CYS A 233 -3.65 4.06 -14.10
C CYS A 233 -3.70 2.69 -14.80
N LEU A 234 -3.85 2.66 -16.12
CA LEU A 234 -3.84 1.42 -16.90
C LEU A 234 -2.47 0.73 -16.87
N LYS A 235 -1.37 1.49 -16.95
CA LYS A 235 0.01 0.98 -16.83
C LYS A 235 0.30 0.43 -15.43
N ILE A 236 -0.26 1.01 -14.38
CA ILE A 236 -0.19 0.46 -13.02
C ILE A 236 -0.99 -0.85 -12.92
N ILE A 237 -2.18 -0.91 -13.52
CA ILE A 237 -3.01 -2.14 -13.55
C ILE A 237 -2.28 -3.27 -14.33
N ILE A 238 -1.67 -2.94 -15.47
CA ILE A 238 -0.95 -3.90 -16.32
C ILE A 238 0.38 -4.35 -15.70
N SER A 239 1.06 -3.49 -14.92
CA SER A 239 2.32 -3.85 -14.25
C SER A 239 2.15 -4.73 -13.01
N VAL A 240 0.90 -4.98 -12.58
CA VAL A 240 0.55 -5.81 -11.40
C VAL A 240 0.16 -7.25 -11.79
N TYR A 241 0.04 -7.54 -13.10
CA TYR A 241 -0.17 -8.88 -13.67
C TYR A 241 1.06 -9.33 -14.46
#